data_AF-A0A1S2NZ37-F1
#
_entry.id   AF-A0A1S2NZ37-F1
#
_cell.length_a   1.000
_cell.length_b   1.000
_cell.length_c   1.000
_cell.angle_alpha   90.00
_cell.angle_beta   90.00
_cell.angle_gamma   90.00
#
_symmetry.space_group_name_H-M   'P 1'
#
loop_
_entity.id
_entity.type
_entity.pdbx_description
1 polymer ?
#
loop_
_entity_poly.entity_id
_entity_poly.type
_entity_poly.pdbx_seq_one_letter_code
_entity_poly.pdbx_strand_id
1 'polypeptide(L)'
;MEWTRLWLDDPEEHDFPAAADYLDLLLPAEEVTRIVDALRASETQTKKAKDIMRASGLPLLPADNVHVQHNIQKVKRGSKLSPVLLVRGTPLVIADGYHRVCAAYHLTEDLIVPCRIAAPAS
;
A
#
# COMPACT_ATOMS: atom_id res chain seq x y z
N MET A 1 -2.92 -7.02 -19.38
CA MET A 1 -2.70 -8.05 -18.35
C MET A 1 -3.76 -7.81 -17.29
N GLU A 2 -4.54 -8.82 -16.93
CA GLU A 2 -5.62 -8.68 -15.94
C GLU A 2 -4.99 -8.52 -14.55
N TRP A 3 -5.00 -7.31 -13.99
CA TRP A 3 -4.32 -7.00 -12.73
C TRP A 3 -4.89 -7.78 -11.54
N THR A 4 -6.15 -8.24 -11.64
CA THR A 4 -6.85 -9.09 -10.67
C THR A 4 -6.12 -10.39 -10.33
N ARG A 5 -5.19 -10.84 -11.18
CA ARG A 5 -4.37 -12.04 -10.91
C ARG A 5 -3.18 -11.78 -10.00
N LEU A 6 -2.75 -10.52 -9.84
CA LEU A 6 -1.54 -10.16 -9.09
C LEU A 6 -1.86 -9.82 -7.62
N TRP A 7 -3.12 -9.55 -7.30
CA TRP A 7 -3.53 -9.03 -6.01
C TRP A 7 -4.63 -9.86 -5.35
N LEU A 8 -4.64 -9.87 -4.02
CA LEU A 8 -5.80 -10.27 -3.22
C LEU A 8 -6.90 -9.21 -3.36
N ASP A 9 -8.13 -9.61 -3.09
CA ASP A 9 -9.29 -8.71 -3.17
C ASP A 9 -9.34 -7.74 -1.97
N ASP A 10 -8.80 -8.17 -0.83
CA ASP A 10 -8.74 -7.41 0.42
C ASP A 10 -7.36 -7.50 1.09
N PRO A 11 -6.96 -6.49 1.89
CA PRO A 11 -5.77 -6.56 2.72
C PRO A 11 -5.80 -7.74 3.67
N GLU A 12 -4.62 -8.27 4.00
CA GLU A 12 -4.47 -9.32 4.99
C GLU A 12 -4.56 -8.73 6.41
N GLU A 13 -5.03 -9.52 7.37
CA GLU A 13 -5.25 -9.06 8.75
C GLU A 13 -3.97 -8.49 9.39
N HIS A 14 -2.80 -8.99 8.99
CA HIS A 14 -1.51 -8.53 9.51
C HIS A 14 -1.05 -7.19 8.94
N ASP A 15 -1.62 -6.72 7.82
CA ASP A 15 -1.27 -5.42 7.24
C ASP A 15 -1.75 -4.27 8.13
N PHE A 16 -2.86 -4.44 8.87
CA PHE A 16 -3.41 -3.40 9.73
C PHE A 16 -2.55 -3.12 10.98
N PRO A 17 -2.06 -4.13 11.74
CA PRO A 17 -1.05 -3.91 12.77
C PRO A 17 0.26 -3.31 12.23
N ALA A 18 0.71 -3.69 11.03
CA ALA A 18 1.91 -3.10 10.42
C ALA A 18 1.71 -1.61 10.09
N ALA A 19 0.53 -1.26 9.57
CA ALA A 19 0.13 0.13 9.37
C ALA A 19 0.05 0.90 10.69
N ALA A 20 -0.51 0.29 11.74
CA ALA A 20 -0.60 0.91 13.07
C ALA A 20 0.78 1.24 13.64
N ASP A 21 1.72 0.29 13.57
CA ASP A 21 3.10 0.44 14.08
C ASP A 21 3.82 1.62 13.41
N TYR A 22 3.69 1.75 12.08
CA TYR A 22 4.25 2.89 11.37
C TYR A 22 3.53 4.21 11.67
N LEU A 23 2.20 4.21 11.77
CA LEU A 23 1.42 5.42 12.06
C LEU A 23 1.65 5.94 13.49
N ASP A 24 1.98 5.09 14.44
CA ASP A 24 2.33 5.47 15.83
C ASP A 24 3.61 6.32 15.89
N LEU A 25 4.47 6.24 14.87
CA LEU A 25 5.61 7.15 14.72
C LEU A 25 5.19 8.59 14.39
N LEU A 26 3.98 8.77 13.85
CA LEU A 26 3.51 10.02 13.25
C LEU A 26 2.40 10.69 14.06
N LEU A 27 1.57 9.90 14.73
CA LEU A 27 0.29 10.33 15.28
C LEU A 27 0.08 9.78 16.71
N PRO A 28 -0.71 10.45 17.56
CA PRO A 28 -1.09 9.91 18.86
C PRO A 28 -1.89 8.61 18.73
N ALA A 29 -1.75 7.70 19.70
CA ALA A 29 -2.37 6.38 19.70
C ALA A 29 -3.89 6.39 19.39
N GLU A 30 -4.65 7.35 19.92
CA GLU A 30 -6.10 7.47 19.64
C GLU A 30 -6.38 7.69 18.15
N GLU A 31 -5.57 8.53 17.50
CA GLU A 31 -5.70 8.81 16.08
C GLU A 31 -5.26 7.62 15.22
N VAL A 32 -4.20 6.91 15.64
CA VAL A 32 -3.77 5.65 15.01
C VAL A 32 -4.91 4.63 15.02
N THR A 33 -5.52 4.37 16.18
CA THR A 33 -6.66 3.45 16.31
C THR A 33 -7.80 3.85 15.36
N ARG A 34 -8.18 5.14 15.38
CA ARG A 34 -9.25 5.66 14.51
C ARG A 34 -8.97 5.47 13.03
N ILE A 35 -7.74 5.73 12.59
CA ILE A 35 -7.33 5.58 11.19
C ILE A 35 -7.31 4.11 10.79
N VAL A 36 -6.78 3.22 11.64
CA VAL A 36 -6.72 1.78 11.35
C VAL A 36 -8.13 1.19 11.26
N ASP A 37 -9.04 1.58 12.14
CA ASP A 37 -10.45 1.16 12.07
C ASP A 37 -11.12 1.66 10.79
N ALA A 38 -10.85 2.91 10.38
CA ALA A 38 -11.33 3.45 9.11
C ALA A 38 -10.75 2.69 7.90
N LEU A 39 -9.47 2.30 7.94
CA LEU A 39 -8.86 1.45 6.91
C LEU A 39 -9.52 0.07 6.84
N ARG A 40 -9.87 -0.52 7.99
CA ARG A 40 -10.57 -1.82 8.05
C ARG A 40 -11.98 -1.76 7.48
N ALA A 41 -12.69 -0.66 7.71
CA ALA A 41 -14.04 -0.44 7.20
C ALA A 41 -14.10 0.04 5.74
N SER A 42 -12.99 0.54 5.19
CA SER A 42 -12.93 1.07 3.83
C SER A 42 -13.05 -0.04 2.78
N GLU A 43 -13.81 0.22 1.72
CA GLU A 43 -13.85 -0.66 0.54
C GLU A 43 -12.52 -0.61 -0.23
N THR A 44 -12.09 -1.76 -0.75
CA THR A 44 -10.92 -1.82 -1.62
C THR A 44 -11.22 -1.12 -2.95
N GLN A 45 -10.47 -0.06 -3.23
CA GLN A 45 -10.51 0.68 -4.49
C GLN A 45 -9.18 0.55 -5.23
N THR A 46 -9.06 1.16 -6.41
CA THR A 46 -7.84 1.04 -7.22
C THR A 46 -7.21 2.39 -7.56
N LYS A 47 -5.88 2.44 -7.62
CA LYS A 47 -5.06 3.57 -8.09
C LYS A 47 -3.89 3.06 -8.93
N LYS A 48 -3.24 3.93 -9.71
CA LYS A 48 -2.02 3.58 -10.43
C LYS A 48 -0.79 3.68 -9.53
N ALA A 49 0.18 2.79 -9.72
CA ALA A 49 1.44 2.81 -8.96
C ALA A 49 2.15 4.17 -9.05
N LYS A 50 2.26 4.75 -10.26
CA LYS A 50 2.87 6.08 -10.44
C LYS A 50 2.17 7.21 -9.71
N ASP A 51 0.85 7.14 -9.58
CA ASP A 51 0.07 8.17 -8.89
C ASP A 51 0.22 8.05 -7.36
N ILE A 52 0.27 6.83 -6.83
CA ILE A 52 0.57 6.60 -5.41
C ILE A 52 1.98 7.12 -5.09
N MET A 53 2.99 6.73 -5.88
CA MET A 53 4.38 7.17 -5.68
C MET A 53 4.47 8.70 -5.74
N ARG A 54 3.91 9.32 -6.77
CA ARG A 54 3.89 10.78 -6.94
C ARG A 54 3.20 11.51 -5.78
N ALA A 55 2.07 11.00 -5.29
CA ALA A 55 1.35 11.59 -4.17
C ALA A 55 2.09 11.44 -2.84
N SER A 56 2.82 10.33 -2.65
CA SER A 56 3.58 10.06 -1.42
C SER A 56 4.86 10.88 -1.30
N GLY A 57 5.45 11.29 -2.44
CA GLY A 57 6.77 11.93 -2.46
C GLY A 57 7.91 11.02 -2.02
N LEU A 58 7.66 9.74 -1.75
CA LEU A 58 8.72 8.78 -1.39
C LEU A 58 9.58 8.45 -2.62
N PRO A 59 10.88 8.19 -2.43
CA PRO A 59 11.74 7.74 -3.52
C PRO A 59 11.27 6.37 -4.03
N LEU A 60 11.44 6.09 -5.32
CA LEU A 60 11.22 4.73 -5.81
C LEU A 60 12.38 3.85 -5.34
N LEU A 61 12.09 2.82 -4.53
CA LEU A 61 13.11 1.83 -4.16
C LEU A 61 13.58 1.06 -5.40
N PRO A 62 14.88 0.71 -5.50
CA PRO A 62 15.40 0.02 -6.68
C PRO A 62 14.88 -1.41 -6.78
N ALA A 63 14.86 -1.96 -8.00
CA ALA A 63 14.30 -3.28 -8.28
C ALA A 63 15.08 -4.45 -7.63
N ASP A 64 16.34 -4.21 -7.24
CA ASP A 64 17.21 -5.16 -6.54
C ASP A 64 17.13 -5.06 -5.00
N ASN A 65 16.37 -4.12 -4.46
CA ASN A 65 16.01 -4.13 -3.05
C ASN A 65 15.34 -5.47 -2.72
N VAL A 66 15.83 -6.17 -1.68
CA VAL A 66 15.43 -7.54 -1.35
C VAL A 66 13.90 -7.71 -1.24
N HIS A 67 13.18 -6.74 -0.68
CA HIS A 67 11.74 -6.81 -0.51
C HIS A 67 10.99 -6.44 -1.80
N VAL A 68 11.48 -5.49 -2.59
CA VAL A 68 10.93 -5.19 -3.92
C VAL A 68 11.09 -6.40 -4.84
N GLN A 69 12.31 -6.93 -4.93
CA GLN A 69 12.63 -8.11 -5.71
C GLN A 69 11.77 -9.31 -5.29
N HIS A 70 11.63 -9.55 -3.98
CA HIS A 70 10.77 -10.61 -3.45
C HIS A 70 9.31 -10.46 -3.94
N ASN A 71 8.72 -9.26 -3.84
CA ASN A 71 7.35 -9.03 -4.30
C ASN A 71 7.20 -9.24 -5.81
N ILE A 72 8.17 -8.78 -6.62
CA ILE A 72 8.19 -9.05 -8.07
C ILE A 72 8.22 -10.56 -8.34
N GLN A 73 9.04 -11.32 -7.61
CA GLN A 73 9.14 -12.77 -7.78
C GLN A 73 7.87 -13.51 -7.31
N LYS A 74 7.21 -13.07 -6.23
CA LYS A 74 5.91 -13.63 -5.81
C LYS A 74 4.91 -13.54 -6.95
N VAL A 75 4.77 -12.36 -7.55
CA VAL A 75 3.84 -12.11 -8.66
C VAL A 75 4.20 -12.96 -9.89
N LYS A 76 5.48 -13.04 -10.26
CA LYS A 76 5.94 -13.88 -11.38
C LYS A 76 5.66 -15.38 -11.19
N ARG A 77 5.58 -15.84 -9.95
CA ARG A 77 5.22 -17.23 -9.59
C ARG A 77 3.70 -17.45 -9.48
N GLY A 78 2.89 -16.42 -9.78
CA GLY A 78 1.43 -16.47 -9.67
C GLY A 78 0.90 -16.30 -8.25
N SER A 79 1.75 -15.97 -7.27
CA SER A 79 1.31 -15.61 -5.92
C SER A 79 0.77 -14.18 -5.91
N LYS A 80 -0.33 -13.98 -5.18
CA LYS A 80 -0.96 -12.67 -5.03
C LYS A 80 -0.25 -11.82 -3.96
N LEU A 81 -0.28 -10.52 -4.16
CA LEU A 81 0.13 -9.49 -3.21
C LEU A 81 -1.09 -8.95 -2.47
N SER A 82 -0.90 -8.57 -1.20
CA SER A 82 -1.93 -7.87 -0.46
C SER A 82 -2.12 -6.43 -0.97
N PRO A 83 -3.36 -5.91 -1.09
CA PRO A 83 -3.65 -4.49 -1.26
C PRO A 83 -2.87 -3.59 -0.28
N VAL A 84 -2.72 -2.32 -0.65
CA VAL A 84 -1.92 -1.36 0.15
C VAL A 84 -2.81 -0.48 1.03
N LEU A 85 -2.29 -0.04 2.17
CA LEU A 85 -3.01 0.81 3.11
C LEU A 85 -2.48 2.24 3.01
N LEU A 86 -3.35 3.19 2.72
CA LEU A 86 -2.98 4.58 2.48
C LEU A 86 -3.75 5.52 3.42
N VAL A 87 -3.08 6.56 3.92
CA VAL A 87 -3.73 7.64 4.67
C VAL A 87 -3.62 8.92 3.87
N ARG A 88 -4.78 9.54 3.61
CA ARG A 88 -4.90 10.77 2.83
C ARG A 88 -4.18 11.91 3.55
N GLY A 89 -3.28 12.58 2.84
CA GLY A 89 -2.51 13.71 3.33
C GLY A 89 -1.75 14.37 2.18
N THR A 90 -1.03 15.45 2.47
CA THR A 90 -0.06 16.04 1.53
C THR A 90 1.27 16.23 2.28
N PRO A 91 2.24 15.29 2.13
CA PRO A 91 2.22 14.14 1.22
C PRO A 91 1.26 13.00 1.66
N LEU A 92 0.90 12.13 0.71
CA LEU A 92 0.15 10.90 0.98
C LEU A 92 1.02 9.95 1.83
N VAL A 93 0.43 9.35 2.85
CA VAL A 93 1.13 8.36 3.68
C VAL A 93 0.81 6.96 3.16
N ILE A 94 1.85 6.18 2.84
CA ILE A 94 1.72 4.74 2.61
C ILE A 94 1.93 4.06 3.96
N ALA A 95 0.83 3.72 4.64
CA ALA A 95 0.88 3.15 5.98
C ALA A 95 1.37 1.70 5.96
N ASP A 96 0.99 0.94 4.92
CA ASP A 96 1.58 -0.36 4.63
C ASP A 96 1.61 -0.60 3.11
N GLY A 97 2.62 -1.35 2.65
CA GLY A 97 2.74 -1.78 1.25
C GLY A 97 3.70 -0.96 0.38
N TYR A 98 4.57 -0.12 0.94
CA TYR A 98 5.54 0.70 0.18
C TYR A 98 6.40 -0.12 -0.81
N HIS A 99 6.95 -1.25 -0.36
CA HIS A 99 7.70 -2.17 -1.23
C HIS A 99 6.82 -2.80 -2.33
N ARG A 100 5.52 -3.03 -2.04
CA ARG A 100 4.55 -3.57 -3.01
C ARG A 100 4.23 -2.53 -4.08
N VAL A 101 4.09 -1.25 -3.72
CA VAL A 101 3.93 -0.13 -4.67
C VAL A 101 5.19 0.02 -5.54
N CYS A 102 6.39 -0.06 -4.96
CA CYS A 102 7.64 -0.02 -5.72
C CYS A 102 7.73 -1.20 -6.71
N ALA A 103 7.43 -2.42 -6.25
CA ALA A 103 7.38 -3.60 -7.11
C ALA A 103 6.37 -3.45 -8.25
N ALA A 104 5.19 -2.89 -7.95
CA ALA A 104 4.17 -2.59 -8.95
C ALA A 104 4.69 -1.63 -10.01
N TYR A 105 5.34 -0.54 -9.59
CA TYR A 105 5.92 0.46 -10.48
C TYR A 105 6.99 -0.15 -11.41
N HIS A 106 7.86 -1.03 -10.89
CA HIS A 106 8.89 -1.71 -11.69
C HIS A 106 8.33 -2.73 -12.69
N LEU A 107 7.17 -3.34 -12.41
CA LEU A 107 6.47 -4.17 -13.39
C LEU A 107 5.87 -3.31 -14.51
N THR A 108 5.24 -2.19 -14.14
CA THR A 108 4.82 -1.10 -15.03
C THR A 108 4.33 0.06 -14.19
N GLU A 109 4.73 1.29 -14.53
CA GLU A 109 4.30 2.48 -13.79
C GLU A 109 2.78 2.69 -13.78
N ASP A 110 2.08 2.17 -14.80
CA ASP A 110 0.63 2.19 -14.95
C ASP A 110 -0.07 1.00 -14.28
N LEU A 111 0.67 0.18 -13.51
CA LEU A 111 0.10 -0.97 -12.82
C LEU A 111 -1.00 -0.50 -11.87
N ILE A 112 -2.16 -1.13 -11.97
CA ILE A 112 -3.26 -0.89 -11.04
C ILE A 112 -2.97 -1.60 -9.72
N VAL A 113 -2.98 -0.83 -8.64
CA VAL A 113 -2.74 -1.25 -7.26
C VAL A 113 -4.06 -1.11 -6.49
N PRO A 114 -4.62 -2.20 -5.95
CA PRO A 114 -5.72 -2.13 -5.01
C PRO A 114 -5.24 -1.53 -3.69
N CYS A 115 -6.07 -0.68 -3.10
CA CYS A 115 -5.75 0.05 -1.89
C CYS A 115 -7.01 0.36 -1.09
N ARG A 116 -6.83 0.46 0.23
CA ARG A 116 -7.81 1.08 1.13
C ARG A 116 -7.28 2.43 1.59
N ILE A 117 -8.15 3.42 1.66
CA ILE A 117 -7.76 4.79 1.99
C ILE A 117 -8.62 5.33 3.12
N ALA A 118 -7.97 5.73 4.21
CA ALA A 118 -8.58 6.51 5.29
C ALA A 118 -8.15 7.99 5.18
N ALA A 119 -8.93 8.87 5.81
CA ALA A 119 -8.55 10.27 6.03
C ALA A 119 -8.32 10.50 7.53
N PRO A 120 -7.37 11.37 7.92
CA PRO A 120 -7.31 11.90 9.28
C PRO A 120 -8.64 12.57 9.64
N ALA A 121 -8.95 12.64 10.94
CA ALA A 121 -10.11 13.40 11.38
C ALA A 121 -9.89 14.90 11.08
N SER A 122 -10.90 15.55 10.49
CA SER A 122 -10.92 16.99 10.23
C SER A 122 -10.93 17.81 11.52
#